data_AF-A0A7V9CIH6-F1
#
_entry.id   AF-A0A7V9CIH6-F1
#
_cell.length_a   1.000
_cell.length_b   1.000
_cell.length_c   1.000
_cell.angle_alpha   90.00
_cell.angle_beta   90.00
_cell.angle_gamma   90.00
#
_symmetry.space_group_name_H-M   'P 1'
#
loop_
_entity.id
_entity.type
_entity.pdbx_description
1 polymer ?
#
loop_
_entity_poly.entity_id
_entity_poly.type
_entity_poly.pdbx_seq_one_letter_code
_entity_poly.pdbx_strand_id
1 'polypeptide(L)'
;MAAAYVAGMAVCRYRGAPVMCGPRGLRGEVDHLFRNNRDGTFTETTAAAGVADTHRRYGFGVAWVDLDDDGWLDLVVANDSGPNHVYRNSRDGRFEDVGDVSGAALDGSGREQAHMGIAVGDYDNDGRNDLHITNFADDFNVLYRNRGDFVFDDVSHALGVAAPSMPFLGWGTDFIDYDNDGWRDLLVVNGHVYPHADRLPWNTSYAQRALLFRNLNGRRFEEVGAGAGPALTTARAARGSAVGDYDNDGGLDILIGVIDGAPVLARNTGGATAGHWLSVRLVGDPAQRCPRDAIGSTVVATLGTRRLRGEVASGRGQVSQSDTRVHFGLGAATAVRALDVRWAGGTVRTYAVEHVDRFVTIDQKSGSVTYAPR
;
A
#
# COMPACT_ATOMS: atom_id res chain seq x y z
N MET A 1 6.48 -7.68 21.21
CA MET A 1 7.54 -7.18 22.15
C MET A 1 8.81 -6.92 21.34
N ALA A 2 9.14 -5.65 21.09
CA ALA A 2 10.38 -5.28 20.42
C ALA A 2 11.63 -5.74 21.22
N ALA A 3 12.74 -5.99 20.52
CA ALA A 3 14.00 -6.37 21.16
C ALA A 3 14.38 -5.34 22.24
N ALA A 4 14.62 -5.81 23.46
CA ALA A 4 14.95 -4.93 24.58
C ALA A 4 16.45 -4.64 24.61
N TYR A 5 16.81 -3.36 24.68
CA TYR A 5 18.19 -2.92 24.90
C TYR A 5 18.62 -3.27 26.34
N VAL A 6 19.75 -3.96 26.48
CA VAL A 6 20.35 -4.27 27.78
C VAL A 6 21.61 -3.43 27.93
N ALA A 7 21.61 -2.51 28.89
CA ALA A 7 22.76 -1.64 29.15
C ALA A 7 24.02 -2.48 29.45
N GLY A 8 25.06 -2.29 28.64
CA GLY A 8 26.35 -3.00 28.77
C GLY A 8 26.58 -4.14 27.76
N MET A 9 25.63 -4.47 26.88
CA MET A 9 25.83 -5.40 25.77
C MET A 9 25.58 -4.72 24.41
N ALA A 10 26.46 -4.98 23.43
CA ALA A 10 26.29 -4.54 22.04
C ALA A 10 25.19 -5.32 21.26
N VAL A 11 24.32 -6.04 21.98
CA VAL A 11 23.30 -6.95 21.45
C VAL A 11 22.04 -6.84 22.30
N CYS A 12 20.87 -6.87 21.64
CA CYS A 12 19.57 -6.86 22.29
C CYS A 12 19.08 -8.27 22.55
N ARG A 13 18.04 -8.41 23.38
CA ARG A 13 17.39 -9.72 23.59
C ARG A 13 16.03 -9.76 22.92
N TYR A 14 15.82 -10.78 22.09
CA TYR A 14 14.53 -11.14 21.54
C TYR A 14 14.23 -12.58 21.91
N ARG A 15 13.11 -12.81 22.60
CA ARG A 15 12.69 -14.13 23.10
C ARG A 15 13.82 -14.89 23.82
N GLY A 16 14.57 -14.15 24.65
CA GLY A 16 15.68 -14.67 25.45
C GLY A 16 17.00 -14.86 24.72
N ALA A 17 17.07 -14.77 23.39
CA ALA A 17 18.32 -14.92 22.63
C ALA A 17 18.97 -13.54 22.31
N PRO A 18 20.31 -13.47 22.24
CA PRO A 18 21.00 -12.29 21.76
C PRO A 18 20.77 -12.08 20.26
N VAL A 19 20.34 -10.89 19.86
CA VAL A 19 20.05 -10.50 18.48
C VAL A 19 20.53 -9.08 18.18
N MET A 20 20.57 -8.73 16.89
CA MET A 20 20.74 -7.33 16.47
C MET A 20 19.56 -6.48 16.94
N CYS A 21 19.82 -5.29 17.46
CA CYS A 21 18.84 -4.43 18.12
C CYS A 21 17.75 -3.82 17.23
N GLY A 22 17.80 -4.05 15.91
CA GLY A 22 17.00 -3.28 14.96
C GLY A 22 17.47 -1.81 14.94
N PRO A 23 16.61 -0.87 14.54
CA PRO A 23 17.00 0.54 14.45
C PRO A 23 17.17 1.21 15.82
N ARG A 24 16.51 0.70 16.87
CA ARG A 24 16.60 1.27 18.22
C ARG A 24 18.06 1.28 18.72
N GLY A 25 18.57 2.48 18.95
CA GLY A 25 19.95 2.72 19.37
C GLY A 25 20.90 3.13 18.22
N LEU A 26 20.44 3.06 16.97
CA LEU A 26 21.10 3.76 15.85
C LEU A 26 20.75 5.24 15.89
N ARG A 27 21.65 6.07 15.38
CA ARG A 27 21.33 7.48 15.10
C ARG A 27 20.49 7.52 13.83
N GLY A 28 19.24 7.95 13.91
CA GLY A 28 18.42 8.20 12.73
C GLY A 28 18.91 9.41 11.93
N GLU A 29 18.36 9.55 10.73
CA GLU A 29 18.67 10.65 9.80
C GLU A 29 17.43 11.50 9.52
N VAL A 30 17.63 12.65 8.88
CA VAL A 30 16.54 13.50 8.44
C VAL A 30 15.93 12.97 7.14
N ASP A 31 14.64 13.18 6.95
CA ASP A 31 13.98 12.95 5.67
C ASP A 31 14.48 13.95 4.62
N HIS A 32 14.39 13.57 3.34
CA HIS A 32 14.77 14.43 2.22
C HIS A 32 13.65 14.50 1.17
N LEU A 33 13.16 15.73 0.91
CA LEU A 33 12.20 16.03 -0.13
C LEU A 33 12.83 16.89 -1.22
N PHE A 34 12.71 16.43 -2.47
CA PHE A 34 13.25 17.10 -3.64
C PHE A 34 12.14 17.56 -4.57
N ARG A 35 12.12 18.86 -4.89
CA ARG A 35 11.25 19.44 -5.91
C ARG A 35 11.87 19.24 -7.29
N ASN A 36 11.12 18.62 -8.21
CA ASN A 36 11.52 18.52 -9.61
C ASN A 36 11.38 19.89 -10.31
N ASN A 37 12.48 20.39 -10.86
CA ASN A 37 12.55 21.70 -11.53
C ASN A 37 12.06 21.69 -12.99
N ARG A 38 11.72 20.50 -13.52
CA ARG A 38 11.22 20.25 -14.88
C ARG A 38 12.25 20.49 -15.99
N ASP A 39 13.52 20.56 -15.63
CA ASP A 39 14.66 20.72 -16.54
C ASP A 39 15.71 19.60 -16.36
N GLY A 40 15.33 18.52 -15.67
CA GLY A 40 16.23 17.41 -15.31
C GLY A 40 17.00 17.63 -14.01
N THR A 41 16.79 18.75 -13.31
CA THR A 41 17.39 19.03 -11.99
C THR A 41 16.35 18.96 -10.87
N PHE A 42 16.86 18.88 -9.64
CA PHE A 42 16.06 18.86 -8.42
C PHE A 42 16.57 19.89 -7.42
N THR A 43 15.65 20.52 -6.70
CA THR A 43 15.95 21.38 -5.57
C THR A 43 15.53 20.69 -4.29
N GLU A 44 16.49 20.47 -3.40
CA GLU A 44 16.26 20.04 -2.02
C GLU A 44 15.38 21.09 -1.32
N THR A 45 14.19 20.71 -0.85
CA THR A 45 13.19 21.62 -0.27
C THR A 45 12.71 21.19 1.12
N THR A 46 13.34 20.20 1.74
CA THR A 46 12.94 19.55 2.99
C THR A 46 12.59 20.55 4.09
N ALA A 47 13.53 21.44 4.43
CA ALA A 47 13.32 22.41 5.51
C ALA A 47 12.24 23.44 5.16
N ALA A 48 12.21 23.90 3.90
CA ALA A 48 11.22 24.86 3.44
C ALA A 48 9.80 24.26 3.35
N ALA A 49 9.71 22.96 3.10
CA ALA A 49 8.46 22.21 3.03
C ALA A 49 7.98 21.72 4.41
N GLY A 50 8.80 21.81 5.45
CA GLY A 50 8.40 21.41 6.82
C GLY A 50 8.47 19.91 7.10
N VAL A 51 9.16 19.12 6.27
CA VAL A 51 9.22 17.65 6.35
C VAL A 51 10.60 17.14 6.77
N ALA A 52 11.36 17.93 7.54
CA ALA A 52 12.75 17.61 7.86
C ALA A 52 12.95 16.47 8.86
N ASP A 53 11.88 15.93 9.44
CA ASP A 53 11.91 15.01 10.58
C ASP A 53 13.06 15.36 11.56
N THR A 54 12.86 16.43 12.32
CA THR A 54 13.86 16.87 13.30
C THR A 54 14.06 15.88 14.44
N HIS A 55 13.13 14.92 14.60
CA HIS A 55 13.21 13.83 15.56
C HIS A 55 14.08 12.67 15.07
N ARG A 56 14.42 12.63 13.77
CA ARG A 56 15.27 11.60 13.16
C ARG A 56 14.75 10.20 13.45
N ARG A 57 13.47 10.01 13.19
CA ARG A 57 12.81 8.71 13.25
C ARG A 57 13.37 7.82 12.14
N TYR A 58 13.02 6.53 12.21
CA TYR A 58 13.60 5.52 11.32
C TYR A 58 12.69 5.31 10.11
N GLY A 59 12.62 6.32 9.23
CA GLY A 59 11.82 6.28 8.01
C GLY A 59 12.17 5.06 7.16
N PHE A 60 11.16 4.25 6.85
CA PHE A 60 11.34 2.94 6.22
C PHE A 60 10.45 2.72 4.99
N GLY A 61 9.24 3.28 5.00
CA GLY A 61 8.30 3.28 3.89
C GLY A 61 7.68 4.66 3.72
N VAL A 62 7.31 5.01 2.49
CA VAL A 62 6.72 6.31 2.15
C VAL A 62 5.58 6.14 1.16
N ALA A 63 4.49 6.88 1.35
CA ALA A 63 3.36 6.87 0.42
C ALA A 63 2.82 8.27 0.19
N TRP A 64 2.68 8.64 -1.09
CA TRP A 64 1.89 9.80 -1.50
C TRP A 64 0.43 9.40 -1.69
N VAL A 65 -0.49 10.15 -1.10
CA VAL A 65 -1.93 9.85 -1.11
C VAL A 65 -2.72 11.11 -0.76
N ASP A 66 -3.86 11.33 -1.40
CA ASP A 66 -4.82 12.36 -0.98
C ASP A 66 -5.71 11.77 0.14
N LEU A 67 -5.49 12.19 1.39
CA LEU A 67 -6.12 11.60 2.57
C LEU A 67 -7.43 12.29 2.97
N ASP A 68 -7.61 13.55 2.59
CA ASP A 68 -8.82 14.34 2.88
C ASP A 68 -9.68 14.64 1.64
N ASP A 69 -9.32 14.05 0.49
CA ASP A 69 -10.01 14.16 -0.80
C ASP A 69 -10.05 15.57 -1.40
N ASP A 70 -9.09 16.41 -1.04
CA ASP A 70 -9.04 17.80 -1.47
C ASP A 70 -8.38 18.04 -2.84
N GLY A 71 -7.76 17.01 -3.42
CA GLY A 71 -7.08 17.04 -4.71
C GLY A 71 -5.58 17.29 -4.62
N TRP A 72 -5.02 17.40 -3.42
CA TRP A 72 -3.61 17.57 -3.15
C TRP A 72 -3.10 16.31 -2.47
N LEU A 73 -1.94 15.82 -2.92
CA LEU A 73 -1.33 14.65 -2.29
C LEU A 73 -0.69 15.07 -0.97
N ASP A 74 -1.03 14.32 0.06
CA ASP A 74 -0.39 14.25 1.37
C ASP A 74 0.71 13.18 1.37
N LEU A 75 1.40 13.07 2.50
CA LEU A 75 2.53 12.17 2.66
C LEU A 75 2.42 11.37 3.97
N VAL A 76 2.57 10.05 3.87
CA VAL A 76 2.70 9.16 5.03
C VAL A 76 4.10 8.58 5.04
N VAL A 77 4.78 8.62 6.19
CA VAL A 77 6.08 7.99 6.40
C VAL A 77 5.96 6.95 7.50
N ALA A 78 6.15 5.69 7.15
CA ALA A 78 6.22 4.58 8.08
C ALA A 78 7.59 4.59 8.77
N ASN A 79 7.58 4.74 10.09
CA ASN A 79 8.79 4.81 10.90
C ASN A 79 8.98 3.51 11.69
N ASP A 80 10.05 2.78 11.41
CA ASP A 80 10.35 1.54 12.11
C ASP A 80 10.64 1.86 13.60
N SER A 81 9.90 1.22 14.50
CA SER A 81 10.12 1.25 15.93
C SER A 81 9.88 2.62 16.59
N GLY A 82 9.13 3.50 15.90
CA GLY A 82 8.67 4.81 16.36
C GLY A 82 7.31 5.19 15.73
N PRO A 83 6.76 6.36 16.05
CA PRO A 83 5.47 6.78 15.50
C PRO A 83 5.61 7.21 14.04
N ASN A 84 4.60 6.92 13.20
CA ASN A 84 4.57 7.37 11.80
C ASN A 84 4.45 8.89 11.70
N HIS A 85 4.89 9.46 10.58
CA HIS A 85 4.51 10.82 10.20
C HIS A 85 3.32 10.78 9.25
N VAL A 86 2.37 11.70 9.46
CA VAL A 86 1.26 11.94 8.55
C VAL A 86 1.27 13.43 8.24
N TYR A 87 1.70 13.79 7.04
CA TYR A 87 1.95 15.15 6.63
C TYR A 87 0.80 15.64 5.74
N ARG A 88 -0.01 16.55 6.27
CA ARG A 88 -1.07 17.25 5.52
C ARG A 88 -0.47 18.30 4.61
N ASN A 89 -0.84 18.30 3.34
CA ASN A 89 -0.43 19.31 2.38
C ASN A 89 -1.13 20.65 2.63
N SER A 90 -0.36 21.70 2.89
CA SER A 90 -0.89 23.06 3.13
C SER A 90 -1.24 23.82 1.84
N ARG A 91 -1.08 23.19 0.66
CA ARG A 91 -1.35 23.72 -0.69
C ARG A 91 -0.50 24.93 -1.10
N ASP A 92 0.53 25.23 -0.34
CA ASP A 92 1.50 26.30 -0.61
C ASP A 92 2.94 25.78 -0.76
N GLY A 93 3.08 24.45 -0.86
CA GLY A 93 4.37 23.76 -0.91
C GLY A 93 4.93 23.38 0.46
N ARG A 94 4.19 23.62 1.54
CA ARG A 94 4.50 23.16 2.89
C ARG A 94 3.59 22.01 3.30
N PHE A 95 4.05 21.27 4.30
CA PHE A 95 3.31 20.22 4.96
C PHE A 95 3.29 20.47 6.46
N GLU A 96 2.22 20.02 7.09
CA GLU A 96 2.05 20.00 8.54
C GLU A 96 2.00 18.54 9.01
N ASP A 97 2.86 18.17 9.95
CA ASP A 97 2.77 16.85 10.58
C ASP A 97 1.58 16.80 11.54
N VAL A 98 0.56 16.04 11.14
CA VAL A 98 -0.65 15.77 11.92
C VAL A 98 -0.65 14.34 12.48
N GLY A 99 0.48 13.62 12.41
CA GLY A 99 0.61 12.23 12.84
C GLY A 99 0.05 11.96 14.24
N ASP A 100 0.50 12.73 15.23
CA ASP A 100 0.13 12.53 16.64
C ASP A 100 -1.38 12.66 16.92
N VAL A 101 -2.10 13.47 16.12
CA VAL A 101 -3.55 13.71 16.28
C VAL A 101 -4.40 12.92 15.28
N SER A 102 -3.79 12.33 14.26
CA SER A 102 -4.49 11.59 13.20
C SER A 102 -5.02 10.23 13.64
N GLY A 103 -4.39 9.61 14.65
CA GLY A 103 -4.66 8.21 15.00
C GLY A 103 -3.91 7.18 14.13
N ALA A 104 -3.12 7.62 13.15
CA ALA A 104 -2.31 6.74 12.27
C ALA A 104 -0.80 6.73 12.58
N ALA A 105 -0.37 7.43 13.64
CA ALA A 105 1.02 7.41 14.10
C ALA A 105 1.39 6.14 14.90
N LEU A 106 0.43 5.54 15.60
CA LEU A 106 0.61 4.45 16.57
C LEU A 106 -0.55 3.45 16.43
N ASP A 107 -0.42 2.26 17.04
CA ASP A 107 -1.55 1.33 17.10
C ASP A 107 -2.70 1.85 17.98
N GLY A 108 -3.86 1.18 17.95
CA GLY A 108 -5.05 1.58 18.71
C GLY A 108 -4.90 1.57 20.24
N SER A 109 -3.78 1.07 20.77
CA SER A 109 -3.42 1.16 22.20
C SER A 109 -2.44 2.30 22.51
N GLY A 110 -2.06 3.09 21.50
CA GLY A 110 -1.07 4.16 21.60
C GLY A 110 0.36 3.65 21.67
N ARG A 111 0.64 2.46 21.11
CA ARG A 111 1.98 1.83 21.18
C ARG A 111 2.71 1.94 19.85
N GLU A 112 4.01 2.26 19.95
CA GLU A 112 4.92 2.22 18.81
C GLU A 112 5.13 0.78 18.32
N GLN A 113 5.18 0.63 17.00
CA GLN A 113 5.43 -0.64 16.33
C GLN A 113 6.51 -0.49 15.27
N ALA A 114 6.95 -1.59 14.68
CA ALA A 114 7.97 -1.62 13.64
C ALA A 114 7.38 -1.33 12.25
N HIS A 115 6.86 -0.12 12.04
CA HIS A 115 6.18 0.24 10.80
C HIS A 115 7.12 0.14 9.59
N MET A 116 6.76 -0.70 8.63
CA MET A 116 7.56 -0.96 7.43
C MET A 116 6.80 -0.61 6.13
N GLY A 117 6.16 -1.59 5.49
CA GLY A 117 5.49 -1.39 4.21
C GLY A 117 4.14 -0.72 4.37
N ILE A 118 3.76 0.10 3.39
CA ILE A 118 2.49 0.85 3.36
C ILE A 118 1.68 0.46 2.13
N ALA A 119 0.45 0.01 2.35
CA ALA A 119 -0.58 -0.13 1.33
C ALA A 119 -1.63 0.98 1.49
N VAL A 120 -2.13 1.48 0.37
CA VAL A 120 -3.15 2.53 0.31
C VAL A 120 -4.30 2.06 -0.59
N GLY A 121 -5.53 2.13 -0.10
CA GLY A 121 -6.71 1.78 -0.88
C GLY A 121 -8.00 1.89 -0.09
N ASP A 122 -9.12 2.09 -0.78
CA ASP A 122 -10.48 2.14 -0.23
C ASP A 122 -11.01 0.72 -0.07
N TYR A 123 -10.85 0.11 1.10
CA TYR A 123 -11.20 -1.32 1.27
C TYR A 123 -12.69 -1.54 1.54
N ASP A 124 -13.40 -0.55 2.10
CA ASP A 124 -14.83 -0.65 2.41
C ASP A 124 -15.72 0.11 1.43
N ASN A 125 -15.15 0.60 0.33
CA ASN A 125 -15.83 1.31 -0.75
C ASN A 125 -16.60 2.54 -0.24
N ASP A 126 -16.07 3.21 0.78
CA ASP A 126 -16.66 4.42 1.36
C ASP A 126 -16.20 5.70 0.66
N GLY A 127 -15.28 5.56 -0.29
CA GLY A 127 -14.73 6.62 -1.13
C GLY A 127 -13.45 7.24 -0.58
N ARG A 128 -12.98 6.87 0.61
CA ARG A 128 -11.73 7.37 1.20
C ARG A 128 -10.65 6.29 1.12
N ASN A 129 -9.38 6.72 1.00
CA ASN A 129 -8.28 5.76 1.08
C ASN A 129 -7.97 5.42 2.53
N ASP A 130 -7.88 4.13 2.81
CA ASP A 130 -7.39 3.56 4.06
C ASP A 130 -5.91 3.20 3.95
N LEU A 131 -5.28 2.95 5.10
CA LEU A 131 -3.88 2.56 5.19
C LEU A 131 -3.74 1.19 5.82
N HIS A 132 -2.90 0.34 5.26
CA HIS A 132 -2.41 -0.86 5.94
C HIS A 132 -0.89 -0.80 6.07
N ILE A 133 -0.38 -0.99 7.29
CA ILE A 133 1.04 -0.91 7.60
C ILE A 133 1.51 -2.21 8.24
N THR A 134 2.60 -2.77 7.71
CA THR A 134 3.19 -4.01 8.22
C THR A 134 4.14 -3.78 9.38
N ASN A 135 4.25 -4.76 10.27
CA ASN A 135 5.02 -4.68 11.51
C ASN A 135 5.85 -5.94 11.80
N PHE A 136 6.60 -5.89 12.92
CA PHE A 136 7.42 -6.99 13.40
C PHE A 136 6.58 -8.14 13.98
N ALA A 137 7.16 -9.34 14.03
CA ALA A 137 6.55 -10.47 14.74
C ALA A 137 6.31 -10.14 16.23
N ASP A 138 5.23 -10.68 16.81
CA ASP A 138 4.72 -10.33 18.15
C ASP A 138 4.10 -8.92 18.27
N ASP A 139 4.11 -8.12 17.21
CA ASP A 139 3.15 -7.05 16.98
C ASP A 139 2.11 -7.54 15.96
N PHE A 140 1.17 -6.71 15.53
CA PHE A 140 0.25 -7.03 14.44
C PHE A 140 0.35 -5.99 13.35
N ASN A 141 -0.01 -6.34 12.11
CA ASN A 141 -0.10 -5.34 11.05
C ASN A 141 -1.35 -4.48 11.27
N VAL A 142 -1.20 -3.16 11.17
CA VAL A 142 -2.27 -2.21 11.47
C VAL A 142 -3.04 -1.85 10.22
N LEU A 143 -4.36 -2.00 10.26
CA LEU A 143 -5.31 -1.50 9.27
C LEU A 143 -6.01 -0.26 9.85
N TYR A 144 -5.69 0.91 9.30
CA TYR A 144 -6.26 2.20 9.67
C TYR A 144 -7.41 2.54 8.72
N ARG A 145 -8.65 2.62 9.24
CA ARG A 145 -9.80 3.12 8.49
C ARG A 145 -9.80 4.64 8.50
N ASN A 146 -9.88 5.26 7.32
CA ASN A 146 -9.97 6.71 7.18
C ASN A 146 -11.41 7.20 7.43
N ARG A 147 -11.57 8.11 8.39
CA ARG A 147 -12.85 8.72 8.76
C ARG A 147 -13.06 10.11 8.13
N GLY A 148 -12.09 10.59 7.36
CA GLY A 148 -12.02 11.93 6.81
C GLY A 148 -11.23 12.88 7.71
N ASP A 149 -10.79 14.00 7.15
CA ASP A 149 -10.08 15.07 7.86
C ASP A 149 -8.86 14.57 8.66
N PHE A 150 -8.10 13.62 8.09
CA PHE A 150 -6.94 12.98 8.71
C PHE A 150 -7.24 12.20 10.00
N VAL A 151 -8.49 11.82 10.25
CA VAL A 151 -8.85 10.98 11.41
C VAL A 151 -8.89 9.52 10.99
N PHE A 152 -8.17 8.67 11.72
CA PHE A 152 -8.07 7.24 11.45
C PHE A 152 -8.43 6.40 12.68
N ASP A 153 -9.15 5.30 12.44
CA ASP A 153 -9.42 4.26 13.44
C ASP A 153 -8.56 3.02 13.16
N ASP A 154 -7.86 2.49 14.17
CA ASP A 154 -7.29 1.14 14.11
C ASP A 154 -8.43 0.12 14.17
N VAL A 155 -8.69 -0.55 13.05
CA VAL A 155 -9.74 -1.56 12.89
C VAL A 155 -9.18 -2.98 12.76
N SER A 156 -7.88 -3.19 13.01
CA SER A 156 -7.15 -4.42 12.74
C SER A 156 -7.73 -5.63 13.45
N HIS A 157 -8.07 -5.48 14.73
CA HIS A 157 -8.69 -6.54 15.52
C HIS A 157 -10.16 -6.76 15.12
N ALA A 158 -10.91 -5.67 14.95
CA ALA A 158 -12.33 -5.72 14.63
C ALA A 158 -12.60 -6.42 13.28
N LEU A 159 -11.71 -6.21 12.31
CA LEU A 159 -11.83 -6.79 10.97
C LEU A 159 -11.04 -8.08 10.78
N GLY A 160 -10.30 -8.57 11.78
CA GLY A 160 -9.64 -9.88 11.72
C GLY A 160 -8.27 -9.92 11.03
N VAL A 161 -7.63 -8.77 10.82
CA VAL A 161 -6.27 -8.67 10.25
C VAL A 161 -5.19 -8.90 11.31
N ALA A 162 -5.44 -8.48 12.56
CA ALA A 162 -4.43 -8.49 13.60
C ALA A 162 -3.93 -9.91 13.95
N ALA A 163 -4.85 -10.83 14.31
CA ALA A 163 -4.45 -12.14 14.82
C ALA A 163 -3.67 -13.01 13.81
N PRO A 164 -4.06 -13.09 12.52
CA PRO A 164 -3.30 -13.88 11.56
C PRO A 164 -1.94 -13.27 11.20
N SER A 165 -1.75 -11.96 11.34
CA SER A 165 -0.46 -11.30 11.06
C SER A 165 0.54 -11.41 12.21
N MET A 166 0.09 -11.55 13.46
CA MET A 166 0.97 -11.54 14.64
C MET A 166 2.21 -12.45 14.61
N PRO A 167 2.14 -13.70 14.09
CA PRO A 167 3.30 -14.59 14.07
C PRO A 167 4.38 -14.22 13.03
N PHE A 168 4.08 -13.27 12.13
CA PHE A 168 4.88 -12.97 10.95
C PHE A 168 5.61 -11.64 11.07
N LEU A 169 6.75 -11.54 10.39
CA LEU A 169 7.44 -10.27 10.21
C LEU A 169 7.12 -9.78 8.80
N GLY A 170 6.22 -8.79 8.74
CA GLY A 170 5.68 -8.27 7.48
C GLY A 170 6.62 -7.29 6.78
N TRP A 171 6.52 -7.22 5.46
CA TRP A 171 7.27 -6.27 4.63
C TRP A 171 6.35 -5.63 3.60
N GLY A 172 6.45 -6.01 2.32
CA GLY A 172 5.55 -5.57 1.27
C GLY A 172 4.10 -5.90 1.58
N THR A 173 3.22 -4.95 1.26
CA THR A 173 1.79 -5.09 1.39
C THR A 173 1.09 -4.30 0.29
N ASP A 174 -0.02 -4.84 -0.21
CA ASP A 174 -0.79 -4.25 -1.30
C ASP A 174 -2.29 -4.53 -1.08
N PHE A 175 -3.13 -3.52 -1.35
CA PHE A 175 -4.56 -3.73 -1.54
C PHE A 175 -4.80 -4.16 -2.98
N ILE A 176 -5.43 -5.32 -3.16
CA ILE A 176 -5.64 -5.96 -4.47
C ILE A 176 -7.08 -6.48 -4.56
N ASP A 177 -7.67 -6.57 -5.74
CA ASP A 177 -8.95 -7.27 -5.93
C ASP A 177 -8.63 -8.56 -6.69
N TYR A 178 -8.28 -9.63 -5.98
CA TYR A 178 -7.69 -10.82 -6.62
C TYR A 178 -8.74 -11.73 -7.25
N ASP A 179 -9.99 -11.67 -6.78
CA ASP A 179 -11.11 -12.46 -7.28
C ASP A 179 -12.13 -11.63 -8.09
N ASN A 180 -11.79 -10.38 -8.39
CA ASN A 180 -12.58 -9.44 -9.18
C ASN A 180 -14.01 -9.22 -8.64
N ASP A 181 -14.24 -9.32 -7.33
CA ASP A 181 -15.56 -9.18 -6.71
C ASP A 181 -15.97 -7.71 -6.41
N GLY A 182 -15.01 -6.79 -6.58
CA GLY A 182 -15.15 -5.36 -6.34
C GLY A 182 -14.83 -4.93 -4.91
N TRP A 183 -14.19 -5.80 -4.11
CA TRP A 183 -13.67 -5.49 -2.80
C TRP A 183 -12.16 -5.68 -2.78
N ARG A 184 -11.43 -4.68 -2.26
CA ARG A 184 -9.99 -4.78 -2.13
C ARG A 184 -9.64 -5.75 -1.00
N ASP A 185 -9.12 -6.90 -1.36
CA ASP A 185 -8.36 -7.83 -0.55
C ASP A 185 -7.00 -7.25 -0.13
N LEU A 186 -6.33 -7.96 0.76
CA LEU A 186 -5.06 -7.52 1.33
C LEU A 186 -3.99 -8.60 1.18
N LEU A 187 -2.88 -8.24 0.54
CA LEU A 187 -1.67 -9.04 0.43
C LEU A 187 -0.63 -8.56 1.44
N VAL A 188 0.08 -9.51 2.06
CA VAL A 188 1.28 -9.25 2.87
C VAL A 188 2.35 -10.29 2.55
N VAL A 189 3.56 -9.85 2.20
CA VAL A 189 4.73 -10.73 2.09
C VAL A 189 5.60 -10.63 3.34
N ASN A 190 6.15 -11.77 3.77
CA ASN A 190 6.80 -11.89 5.07
C ASN A 190 8.19 -12.52 4.97
N GLY A 191 8.99 -12.33 6.01
CA GLY A 191 10.27 -13.01 6.18
C GLY A 191 11.02 -12.45 7.38
N HIS A 192 11.41 -13.31 8.32
CA HIS A 192 12.10 -12.86 9.52
C HIS A 192 13.48 -12.26 9.18
N VAL A 193 13.99 -11.40 10.06
CA VAL A 193 15.37 -10.89 10.03
C VAL A 193 16.36 -11.71 10.84
N TYR A 194 15.89 -12.64 11.69
CA TYR A 194 16.73 -13.38 12.63
C TYR A 194 16.80 -14.85 12.22
N PRO A 195 17.97 -15.36 11.80
CA PRO A 195 18.17 -16.78 11.51
C PRO A 195 17.93 -17.69 12.73
N HIS A 196 17.93 -17.12 13.95
CA HIS A 196 17.56 -17.79 15.18
C HIS A 196 16.14 -18.38 15.14
N ALA A 197 15.25 -17.83 14.33
CA ALA A 197 13.90 -18.35 14.14
C ALA A 197 13.89 -19.83 13.71
N ASP A 198 14.87 -20.27 12.92
CA ASP A 198 14.96 -21.68 12.48
C ASP A 198 15.64 -22.60 13.51
N ARG A 199 16.25 -22.04 14.55
CA ARG A 199 17.13 -22.78 15.49
C ARG A 199 16.59 -22.83 16.92
N LEU A 200 15.67 -21.93 17.25
CA LEU A 200 15.11 -21.78 18.59
C LEU A 200 13.60 -22.05 18.55
N PRO A 201 12.99 -22.45 19.68
CA PRO A 201 11.57 -22.78 19.76
C PRO A 201 10.70 -21.51 19.76
N TRP A 202 10.75 -20.73 18.68
CA TRP A 202 10.00 -19.49 18.50
C TRP A 202 8.69 -19.69 17.74
N ASN A 203 8.34 -20.92 17.34
CA ASN A 203 7.10 -21.18 16.61
C ASN A 203 6.92 -20.27 15.38
N THR A 204 8.02 -19.95 14.72
CA THR A 204 8.13 -19.17 13.48
C THR A 204 9.42 -19.60 12.79
N SER A 205 9.71 -19.06 11.61
CA SER A 205 10.87 -19.42 10.80
C SER A 205 11.46 -18.20 10.12
N TYR A 206 12.71 -18.28 9.67
CA TYR A 206 13.35 -17.21 8.93
C TYR A 206 12.63 -16.94 7.61
N ALA A 207 12.46 -17.99 6.80
CA ALA A 207 11.57 -17.97 5.65
C ALA A 207 10.13 -18.07 6.13
N GLN A 208 9.24 -17.19 5.67
CA GLN A 208 7.83 -17.14 6.05
C GLN A 208 6.95 -17.11 4.81
N ARG A 209 5.72 -17.65 4.92
CA ARG A 209 4.75 -17.58 3.82
C ARG A 209 4.19 -16.17 3.65
N ALA A 210 3.64 -15.85 2.49
CA ALA A 210 2.77 -14.69 2.35
C ALA A 210 1.42 -14.94 3.04
N LEU A 211 0.74 -13.85 3.38
CA LEU A 211 -0.66 -13.84 3.80
C LEU A 211 -1.48 -13.18 2.71
N LEU A 212 -2.60 -13.82 2.37
CA LEU A 212 -3.63 -13.24 1.52
C LEU A 212 -4.91 -13.21 2.34
N PHE A 213 -5.52 -12.05 2.46
CA PHE A 213 -6.75 -11.84 3.18
C PHE A 213 -7.86 -11.47 2.21
N ARG A 214 -8.91 -12.28 2.17
CA ARG A 214 -10.11 -11.98 1.40
C ARG A 214 -10.98 -10.96 2.14
N ASN A 215 -11.40 -9.91 1.46
CA ASN A 215 -12.29 -8.89 2.00
C ASN A 215 -13.76 -9.29 1.84
N LEU A 216 -14.44 -9.54 2.95
CA LEU A 216 -15.85 -9.92 2.98
C LEU A 216 -16.73 -8.66 3.06
N ASN A 217 -16.82 -7.96 1.93
CA ASN A 217 -17.69 -6.81 1.72
C ASN A 217 -17.42 -5.60 2.63
N GLY A 218 -16.15 -5.29 2.91
CA GLY A 218 -15.74 -4.17 3.76
C GLY A 218 -16.00 -4.40 5.27
N ARG A 219 -16.50 -5.58 5.65
CA ARG A 219 -16.93 -5.88 7.02
C ARG A 219 -15.97 -6.74 7.80
N ARG A 220 -15.13 -7.50 7.12
CA ARG A 220 -14.18 -8.44 7.72
C ARG A 220 -13.18 -8.90 6.67
N PHE A 221 -11.95 -9.14 7.11
CA PHE A 221 -10.94 -9.88 6.36
C PHE A 221 -10.84 -11.32 6.87
N GLU A 222 -10.70 -12.27 5.95
CA GLU A 222 -10.47 -13.68 6.24
C GLU A 222 -9.15 -14.13 5.60
N GLU A 223 -8.25 -14.70 6.40
CA GLU A 223 -6.99 -15.22 5.87
C GLU A 223 -7.24 -16.48 5.05
N VAL A 224 -6.85 -16.45 3.77
CA VAL A 224 -7.14 -17.49 2.78
C VAL A 224 -6.32 -18.76 3.04
N GLY A 225 -5.12 -18.64 3.61
CA GLY A 225 -4.28 -19.75 3.99
C GLY A 225 -3.86 -20.62 2.80
N ALA A 226 -3.99 -21.93 2.93
CA ALA A 226 -3.58 -22.89 1.89
C ALA A 226 -4.30 -22.70 0.55
N GLY A 227 -5.50 -22.09 0.54
CA GLY A 227 -6.26 -21.81 -0.68
C GLY A 227 -5.56 -20.82 -1.62
N ALA A 228 -4.62 -20.02 -1.11
CA ALA A 228 -3.85 -19.05 -1.90
C ALA A 228 -2.82 -19.72 -2.84
N GLY A 229 -2.61 -21.03 -2.71
CA GLY A 229 -1.72 -21.81 -3.56
C GLY A 229 -0.24 -21.69 -3.20
N PRO A 230 0.60 -22.61 -3.75
CA PRO A 230 1.99 -22.76 -3.35
C PRO A 230 2.88 -21.56 -3.68
N ALA A 231 2.49 -20.73 -4.65
CA ALA A 231 3.20 -19.51 -4.97
C ALA A 231 3.23 -18.55 -3.78
N LEU A 232 2.13 -18.43 -3.02
CA LEU A 232 2.04 -17.59 -1.83
C LEU A 232 2.36 -18.34 -0.53
N THR A 233 1.97 -19.63 -0.42
CA THR A 233 2.12 -20.37 0.84
C THR A 233 3.51 -20.96 1.07
N THR A 234 4.36 -21.06 0.05
CA THR A 234 5.74 -21.53 0.23
C THR A 234 6.54 -20.47 1.00
N ALA A 235 7.18 -20.89 2.08
CA ALA A 235 7.95 -20.01 2.95
C ALA A 235 9.18 -19.43 2.23
N ARG A 236 9.36 -18.11 2.28
CA ARG A 236 10.49 -17.38 1.67
C ARG A 236 10.91 -16.22 2.56
N ALA A 237 12.13 -15.73 2.38
CA ALA A 237 12.57 -14.47 3.00
C ALA A 237 12.17 -13.30 2.08
N ALA A 238 10.86 -13.06 1.95
CA ALA A 238 10.35 -12.02 1.07
C ALA A 238 10.54 -10.61 1.66
N ARG A 239 10.67 -9.61 0.80
CA ARG A 239 10.84 -8.19 1.18
C ARG A 239 9.91 -7.24 0.44
N GLY A 240 9.63 -7.49 -0.83
CA GLY A 240 8.76 -6.65 -1.63
C GLY A 240 7.76 -7.43 -2.44
N SER A 241 6.66 -6.78 -2.78
CA SER A 241 5.59 -7.27 -3.64
C SER A 241 5.22 -6.21 -4.67
N ALA A 242 5.03 -6.63 -5.91
CA ALA A 242 4.49 -5.78 -6.98
C ALA A 242 3.30 -6.51 -7.60
N VAL A 243 2.21 -5.80 -7.80
CA VAL A 243 0.95 -6.34 -8.30
C VAL A 243 0.68 -5.79 -9.69
N GLY A 244 0.21 -6.64 -10.59
CA GLY A 244 -0.20 -6.22 -11.93
C GLY A 244 -0.70 -7.40 -12.74
N ASP A 245 -1.59 -7.12 -13.68
CA ASP A 245 -2.06 -8.08 -14.69
C ASP A 245 -1.00 -8.17 -15.80
N TYR A 246 0.02 -9.01 -15.62
CA TYR A 246 1.24 -8.95 -16.45
C TYR A 246 1.02 -9.51 -17.86
N ASP A 247 0.09 -10.45 -18.00
CA ASP A 247 -0.27 -11.08 -19.27
C ASP A 247 -1.57 -10.53 -19.88
N ASN A 248 -2.20 -9.56 -19.22
CA ASN A 248 -3.43 -8.90 -19.64
C ASN A 248 -4.64 -9.84 -19.74
N ASP A 249 -4.72 -10.84 -18.85
CA ASP A 249 -5.81 -11.79 -18.81
C ASP A 249 -6.98 -11.37 -17.90
N GLY A 250 -6.80 -10.29 -17.14
CA GLY A 250 -7.80 -9.72 -16.23
C GLY A 250 -7.71 -10.21 -14.78
N GLY A 251 -6.81 -11.16 -14.48
CA GLY A 251 -6.41 -11.50 -13.13
C GLY A 251 -5.23 -10.65 -12.67
N LEU A 252 -5.29 -10.06 -11.48
CA LEU A 252 -4.11 -9.44 -10.89
C LEU A 252 -3.11 -10.50 -10.44
N ASP A 253 -1.89 -10.44 -10.97
CA ASP A 253 -0.76 -11.29 -10.58
C ASP A 253 0.15 -10.59 -9.57
N ILE A 254 1.03 -11.38 -8.94
CA ILE A 254 1.93 -10.89 -7.89
C ILE A 254 3.37 -11.31 -8.19
N LEU A 255 4.27 -10.34 -8.27
CA LEU A 255 5.72 -10.56 -8.27
C LEU A 255 6.28 -10.33 -6.86
N ILE A 256 6.96 -11.33 -6.31
CA ILE A 256 7.54 -11.30 -4.97
C ILE A 256 9.07 -11.23 -5.06
N GLY A 257 9.65 -10.21 -4.45
CA GLY A 257 11.09 -10.08 -4.25
C GLY A 257 11.56 -10.87 -3.04
N VAL A 258 12.54 -11.76 -3.24
CA VAL A 258 13.10 -12.65 -2.22
C VAL A 258 14.57 -12.29 -2.01
N ILE A 259 14.97 -12.02 -0.76
CA ILE A 259 16.37 -11.73 -0.46
C ILE A 259 17.23 -12.97 -0.71
N ASP A 260 18.37 -12.78 -1.38
CA ASP A 260 19.33 -13.84 -1.74
C ASP A 260 18.71 -15.02 -2.53
N GLY A 261 17.57 -14.80 -3.19
CA GLY A 261 16.82 -15.83 -3.92
C GLY A 261 16.26 -15.34 -5.25
N ALA A 262 15.73 -16.28 -6.03
CA ALA A 262 15.03 -15.93 -7.26
C ALA A 262 13.68 -15.23 -6.95
N PRO A 263 13.29 -14.20 -7.73
CA PRO A 263 11.95 -13.63 -7.60
C PRO A 263 10.89 -14.68 -7.98
N VAL A 264 9.70 -14.54 -7.42
CA VAL A 264 8.58 -15.46 -7.66
C VAL A 264 7.43 -14.71 -8.31
N LEU A 265 7.00 -15.17 -9.48
CA LEU A 265 5.79 -14.72 -10.13
C LEU A 265 4.64 -15.68 -9.76
N ALA A 266 3.66 -15.17 -9.01
CA ALA A 266 2.42 -15.87 -8.69
C ALA A 266 1.35 -15.43 -9.70
N ARG A 267 1.12 -16.28 -10.71
CA ARG A 267 0.08 -16.05 -11.71
C ARG A 267 -1.30 -16.36 -11.15
N ASN A 268 -2.22 -15.43 -11.26
CA ASN A 268 -3.61 -15.57 -10.85
C ASN A 268 -4.45 -16.17 -11.99
N THR A 269 -4.80 -17.45 -11.84
CA THR A 269 -5.59 -18.17 -12.85
C THR A 269 -7.10 -18.15 -12.57
N GLY A 270 -7.53 -17.55 -11.47
CA GLY A 270 -8.93 -17.54 -11.02
C GLY A 270 -9.64 -16.20 -11.21
N GLY A 271 -8.95 -15.09 -11.04
CA GLY A 271 -9.55 -13.75 -10.97
C GLY A 271 -10.42 -13.39 -12.18
N ALA A 272 -9.91 -13.56 -13.39
CA ALA A 272 -10.65 -13.26 -14.62
C ALA A 272 -11.91 -14.14 -14.84
N THR A 273 -12.00 -15.28 -14.15
CA THR A 273 -13.15 -16.20 -14.25
C THR A 273 -14.15 -16.02 -13.10
N ALA A 274 -13.77 -15.30 -12.04
CA ALA A 274 -14.59 -15.09 -10.85
C ALA A 274 -15.50 -13.86 -10.96
N GLY A 275 -15.10 -12.84 -11.73
CA GLY A 275 -15.87 -11.63 -11.96
C GLY A 275 -15.43 -10.87 -13.21
N HIS A 276 -16.29 -9.94 -13.66
CA HIS A 276 -15.94 -8.97 -14.68
C HIS A 276 -14.91 -7.99 -14.16
N TRP A 277 -14.15 -7.36 -15.06
CA TRP A 277 -13.08 -6.44 -14.66
C TRP A 277 -12.94 -5.25 -15.62
N LEU A 278 -12.23 -4.22 -15.19
CA LEU A 278 -11.80 -3.10 -16.02
C LEU A 278 -10.42 -2.62 -15.57
N SER A 279 -9.45 -2.60 -16.48
CA SER A 279 -8.13 -2.02 -16.22
C SER A 279 -7.97 -0.72 -17.00
N VAL A 280 -7.64 0.37 -16.31
CA VAL A 280 -7.60 1.73 -16.86
C VAL A 280 -6.20 2.29 -16.78
N ARG A 281 -5.60 2.55 -17.95
CA ARG A 281 -4.39 3.38 -18.07
C ARG A 281 -4.79 4.83 -18.35
N LEU A 282 -4.24 5.75 -17.59
CA LEU A 282 -4.36 7.18 -17.87
C LEU A 282 -3.10 7.70 -18.57
N VAL A 283 -3.28 8.63 -19.50
CA VAL A 283 -2.20 9.40 -20.14
C VAL A 283 -2.46 10.87 -19.87
N GLY A 284 -1.68 11.45 -18.96
CA GLY A 284 -1.84 12.83 -18.53
C GLY A 284 -1.26 13.84 -19.54
N ASP A 285 -1.74 15.08 -19.43
CA ASP A 285 -1.32 16.21 -20.26
C ASP A 285 -0.56 17.25 -19.43
N PRO A 286 0.78 17.37 -19.61
CA PRO A 286 1.58 18.38 -18.93
C PRO A 286 1.11 19.82 -19.15
N ALA A 287 0.46 20.13 -20.28
CA ALA A 287 -0.11 21.45 -20.53
C ALA A 287 -1.26 21.78 -19.55
N GLN A 288 -1.89 20.76 -18.99
CA GLN A 288 -2.96 20.84 -17.98
C GLN A 288 -2.43 20.52 -16.57
N ARG A 289 -1.12 20.68 -16.33
CA ARG A 289 -0.46 20.42 -15.04
C ARG A 289 -0.58 18.98 -14.52
N CYS A 290 -0.84 18.02 -15.41
CA CYS A 290 -0.87 16.60 -15.08
C CYS A 290 0.40 15.92 -15.65
N PRO A 291 1.15 15.14 -14.87
CA PRO A 291 2.30 14.42 -15.41
C PRO A 291 1.84 13.36 -16.42
N ARG A 292 2.70 12.96 -17.37
CA ARG A 292 2.29 12.06 -18.48
C ARG A 292 1.85 10.67 -18.00
N ASP A 293 2.44 10.21 -16.91
CA ASP A 293 2.08 8.99 -16.20
C ASP A 293 0.84 9.15 -15.30
N ALA A 294 0.27 10.35 -15.22
CA ALA A 294 -0.94 10.70 -14.49
C ALA A 294 -0.90 10.41 -12.97
N ILE A 295 0.29 10.23 -12.37
CA ILE A 295 0.45 10.02 -10.93
C ILE A 295 -0.28 11.11 -10.14
N GLY A 296 -1.07 10.70 -9.15
CA GLY A 296 -1.93 11.57 -8.34
C GLY A 296 -3.35 11.74 -8.89
N SER A 297 -3.68 11.10 -10.01
CA SER A 297 -5.05 11.10 -10.54
C SER A 297 -5.90 10.03 -9.85
N THR A 298 -7.17 10.35 -9.60
CA THR A 298 -8.17 9.43 -9.03
C THR A 298 -9.16 9.01 -10.11
N VAL A 299 -9.53 7.73 -10.13
CA VAL A 299 -10.54 7.15 -11.01
C VAL A 299 -11.64 6.55 -10.16
N VAL A 300 -12.89 6.87 -10.48
CA VAL A 300 -14.07 6.30 -9.81
C VAL A 300 -14.97 5.63 -10.84
N ALA A 301 -15.12 4.31 -10.72
CA ALA A 301 -16.04 3.52 -11.53
C ALA A 301 -17.38 3.38 -10.80
N THR A 302 -18.47 3.82 -11.45
CA THR A 302 -19.83 3.68 -10.93
C THR A 302 -20.52 2.51 -11.62
N LEU A 303 -20.91 1.46 -10.88
CA LEU A 303 -21.57 0.26 -11.43
C LEU A 303 -23.10 0.29 -11.26
N GLY A 304 -23.59 1.16 -10.38
CA GLY A 304 -24.98 1.22 -9.95
C GLY A 304 -25.05 2.01 -8.65
N THR A 305 -25.43 1.35 -7.57
CA THR A 305 -25.33 1.92 -6.21
C THR A 305 -23.91 1.81 -5.63
N ARG A 306 -23.06 0.94 -6.18
CA ARG A 306 -21.63 0.83 -5.81
C ARG A 306 -20.77 1.78 -6.62
N ARG A 307 -19.80 2.40 -5.95
CA ARG A 307 -18.72 3.18 -6.54
C ARG A 307 -17.41 2.56 -6.09
N LEU A 308 -16.51 2.31 -7.03
CA LEU A 308 -15.19 1.77 -6.77
C LEU A 308 -14.17 2.85 -7.06
N ARG A 309 -13.30 3.13 -6.09
CA ARG A 309 -12.23 4.11 -6.21
C ARG A 309 -10.90 3.43 -6.53
N GLY A 310 -10.09 4.07 -7.35
CA GLY A 310 -8.69 3.72 -7.54
C GLY A 310 -7.85 4.95 -7.91
N GLU A 311 -6.54 4.80 -7.79
CA GLU A 311 -5.61 5.92 -7.96
C GLU A 311 -4.41 5.49 -8.79
N VAL A 312 -3.92 6.41 -9.61
CA VAL A 312 -2.63 6.24 -10.26
C VAL A 312 -1.55 6.67 -9.28
N ALA A 313 -0.85 5.69 -8.72
CA ALA A 313 0.16 5.92 -7.70
C ALA A 313 1.52 5.36 -8.12
N SER A 314 2.57 5.90 -7.50
CA SER A 314 3.95 5.45 -7.64
C SER A 314 4.60 5.42 -6.27
N GLY A 315 5.62 4.58 -6.10
CA GLY A 315 6.36 4.46 -4.85
C GLY A 315 5.57 3.89 -3.68
N ARG A 316 4.45 3.20 -3.92
CA ARG A 316 3.71 2.44 -2.90
C ARG A 316 4.21 0.99 -2.85
N GLY A 317 4.15 0.36 -1.68
CA GLY A 317 4.71 -0.97 -1.40
C GLY A 317 5.99 -0.91 -0.54
N GLN A 318 6.79 -1.98 -0.56
CA GLN A 318 8.09 -2.05 0.12
C GLN A 318 9.13 -2.54 -0.88
N VAL A 319 10.15 -1.72 -1.16
CA VAL A 319 11.23 -2.02 -2.12
C VAL A 319 10.74 -2.55 -3.48
N SER A 320 9.58 -2.07 -3.92
CA SER A 320 8.85 -2.55 -5.09
C SER A 320 7.95 -1.45 -5.67
N GLN A 321 7.38 -1.70 -6.84
CA GLN A 321 6.36 -0.84 -7.45
C GLN A 321 5.38 -1.69 -8.25
N SER A 322 4.11 -1.57 -7.92
CA SER A 322 2.99 -2.18 -8.65
C SER A 322 2.72 -1.45 -9.98
N ASP A 323 1.98 -2.11 -10.85
CA ASP A 323 1.48 -1.54 -12.10
C ASP A 323 0.68 -0.26 -11.83
N THR A 324 0.88 0.77 -12.65
CA THR A 324 0.20 2.06 -12.50
C THR A 324 -1.20 2.08 -13.11
N ARG A 325 -1.59 1.02 -13.83
CA ARG A 325 -2.97 0.83 -14.30
C ARG A 325 -3.91 0.65 -13.12
N VAL A 326 -5.02 1.38 -13.15
CA VAL A 326 -6.07 1.26 -12.14
C VAL A 326 -6.96 0.08 -12.51
N HIS A 327 -6.93 -0.97 -11.70
CA HIS A 327 -7.76 -2.15 -11.88
C HIS A 327 -9.02 -2.10 -11.01
N PHE A 328 -10.14 -2.52 -11.59
CA PHE A 328 -11.41 -2.67 -10.89
C PHE A 328 -11.97 -4.07 -11.16
N GLY A 329 -12.15 -4.88 -10.11
CA GLY A 329 -13.09 -5.99 -10.17
C GLY A 329 -14.51 -5.45 -10.11
N LEU A 330 -15.37 -5.94 -10.98
CA LEU A 330 -16.75 -5.47 -11.14
C LEU A 330 -17.76 -6.48 -10.58
N GLY A 331 -17.29 -7.65 -10.16
CA GLY A 331 -18.11 -8.80 -9.79
C GLY A 331 -19.03 -9.20 -10.95
N ALA A 332 -20.33 -9.30 -10.67
CA ALA A 332 -21.33 -9.63 -11.69
C ALA A 332 -21.74 -8.44 -12.60
N ALA A 333 -21.19 -7.23 -12.38
CA ALA A 333 -21.58 -6.07 -13.18
C ALA A 333 -20.99 -6.15 -14.59
N THR A 334 -21.85 -6.12 -15.60
CA THR A 334 -21.48 -6.23 -17.02
C THR A 334 -21.24 -4.88 -17.70
N ALA A 335 -21.35 -3.77 -16.95
CA ALA A 335 -21.19 -2.41 -17.44
C ALA A 335 -20.73 -1.46 -16.35
N VAL A 336 -19.97 -0.44 -16.76
CA VAL A 336 -19.63 0.73 -15.93
C VAL A 336 -20.50 1.90 -16.39
N ARG A 337 -21.39 2.39 -15.51
CA ARG A 337 -22.34 3.47 -15.80
C ARG A 337 -21.63 4.81 -16.05
N ALA A 338 -20.60 5.09 -15.27
CA ALA A 338 -19.78 6.29 -15.37
C ALA A 338 -18.38 6.00 -14.87
N LEU A 339 -17.38 6.51 -15.58
CA LEU A 339 -15.99 6.48 -15.15
C LEU A 339 -15.51 7.93 -14.96
N ASP A 340 -15.50 8.40 -13.72
CA ASP A 340 -15.06 9.75 -13.38
C ASP A 340 -13.55 9.74 -13.13
N VAL A 341 -12.83 10.64 -13.81
CA VAL A 341 -11.40 10.84 -13.61
C VAL A 341 -11.16 12.25 -13.10
N ARG A 342 -10.63 12.35 -11.88
CA ARG A 342 -10.01 13.58 -11.36
C ARG A 342 -8.53 13.50 -11.68
N TRP A 343 -8.11 14.26 -12.68
CA TRP A 343 -6.71 14.35 -13.09
C TRP A 343 -5.88 15.07 -12.02
N ALA A 344 -4.61 14.71 -11.89
CA ALA A 344 -3.69 15.32 -10.91
C ALA A 344 -3.56 16.86 -11.04
N GLY A 345 -3.90 17.43 -12.21
CA GLY A 345 -3.99 18.88 -12.42
C GLY A 345 -5.28 19.54 -11.87
N GLY A 346 -6.19 18.77 -11.27
CA GLY A 346 -7.45 19.22 -10.67
C GLY A 346 -8.67 19.12 -11.60
N THR A 347 -8.49 18.94 -12.91
CA THR A 347 -9.61 18.79 -13.86
C THR A 347 -10.37 17.49 -13.60
N VAL A 348 -11.70 17.54 -13.55
CA VAL A 348 -12.56 16.36 -13.47
C VAL A 348 -13.28 16.15 -14.80
N ARG A 349 -13.30 14.91 -15.30
CA ARG A 349 -14.06 14.52 -16.50
C ARG A 349 -14.66 13.13 -16.34
N THR A 350 -15.87 12.96 -16.86
CA THR A 350 -16.52 11.66 -16.98
C THR A 350 -16.29 11.08 -18.36
N TYR A 351 -15.94 9.80 -18.42
CA TYR A 351 -15.73 9.04 -19.65
C TYR A 351 -16.74 7.91 -19.75
N ALA A 352 -17.21 7.66 -20.98
CA ALA A 352 -18.02 6.49 -21.29
C ALA A 352 -17.12 5.30 -21.60
N VAL A 353 -17.42 4.15 -20.97
CA VAL A 353 -16.75 2.88 -21.23
C VAL A 353 -17.80 1.92 -21.79
N GLU A 354 -17.60 1.49 -23.03
CA GLU A 354 -18.54 0.68 -23.81
C GLU A 354 -18.44 -0.82 -23.47
N HIS A 355 -17.28 -1.25 -22.99
CA HIS A 355 -16.97 -2.67 -22.76
C HIS A 355 -16.23 -2.88 -21.43
N VAL A 356 -16.67 -3.89 -20.69
CA VAL A 356 -15.91 -4.48 -19.58
C VAL A 356 -15.05 -5.65 -20.07
N ASP A 357 -14.26 -6.23 -19.18
CA ASP A 357 -13.27 -7.28 -19.43
C ASP A 357 -12.21 -6.79 -20.43
N ARG A 358 -11.78 -5.55 -20.25
CA ARG A 358 -10.85 -4.87 -21.14
C ARG A 358 -9.85 -4.05 -20.37
N PHE A 359 -8.68 -3.97 -20.99
CA PHE A 359 -7.79 -2.86 -20.79
C PHE A 359 -8.21 -1.65 -21.65
N VAL A 360 -8.30 -0.49 -21.02
CA VAL A 360 -8.62 0.79 -21.67
C VAL A 360 -7.51 1.80 -21.41
N THR A 361 -7.23 2.65 -22.39
CA THR A 361 -6.38 3.83 -22.25
C THR A 361 -7.21 5.09 -22.43
N ILE A 362 -7.07 6.04 -21.50
CA ILE A 362 -7.72 7.35 -21.54
C ILE A 362 -6.65 8.43 -21.67
N ASP A 363 -6.74 9.23 -22.73
CA ASP A 363 -5.83 10.36 -22.96
C ASP A 363 -6.49 11.68 -22.55
N GLN A 364 -5.85 12.43 -21.65
CA GLN A 364 -6.39 13.69 -21.13
C GLN A 364 -6.51 14.77 -22.20
N LYS A 365 -5.58 14.81 -23.16
CA LYS A 365 -5.48 15.86 -24.17
C LYS A 365 -6.54 15.69 -25.24
N SER A 366 -6.66 14.49 -25.82
CA SER A 366 -7.67 14.20 -26.85
C SER A 366 -9.05 13.90 -26.26
N GLY A 367 -9.11 13.42 -25.01
CA GLY A 367 -10.31 12.86 -24.41
C GLY A 367 -10.69 11.48 -24.96
N SER A 368 -9.81 10.85 -25.74
CA SER A 368 -10.09 9.55 -26.36
C SER A 368 -10.02 8.41 -25.35
N VAL A 369 -10.95 7.46 -25.49
CA VAL A 369 -10.94 6.16 -24.83
C VAL A 369 -10.61 5.10 -25.88
N THR A 370 -9.52 4.37 -25.70
CA THR A 370 -9.09 3.30 -26.62
C THR A 370 -8.98 1.98 -25.88
N TYR A 371 -9.27 0.87 -26.55
CA TYR A 371 -9.22 -0.47 -25.97
C TYR A 371 -8.01 -1.23 -26.52
N ALA A 372 -7.34 -2.02 -25.68
CA ALA A 372 -6.39 -3.00 -26.20
C ALA A 372 -7.10 -4.05 -27.05
N PRO A 373 -6.38 -4.67 -28.00
CA PRO A 373 -6.81 -5.93 -28.60
C PRO A 373 -7.11 -6.97 -27.51
N ARG A 374 -8.10 -7.82 -27.76
CA ARG A 374 -8.35 -9.00 -26.93
C ARG A 374 -7.26 -10.05 -27.12
#